data_AF-A0ABD0MNB9-F1
#
_entry.id   AF-A0ABD0MNB9-F1
#
_cell.length_a   1.000
_cell.length_b   1.000
_cell.length_c   1.000
_cell.angle_alpha   90.00
_cell.angle_beta   90.00
_cell.angle_gamma   90.00
#
_symmetry.space_group_name_H-M   'P 1'
#
loop_
_entity.id
_entity.type
_entity.pdbx_description
1 polymer ?
#
loop_
_entity_poly.entity_id
_entity_poly.type
_entity_poly.pdbx_seq_one_letter_code
_entity_poly.pdbx_strand_id
1 'polypeptide(L)' 'QEPCRYSKSKRAAKCTNFTIVPQGDEEALKQAVATTGPISVAIDASTPNFRFYHS' A
#
# COMPACT_ATOMS: atom_id res chain seq x y z
N GLN A 1 -11.01 22.81 -4.03
CA GLN A 1 -10.19 21.72 -4.60
C GLN A 1 -8.97 22.37 -5.20
N GLU A 2 -7.81 22.15 -4.61
CA GLU A 2 -6.56 22.75 -5.10
C GLU A 2 -6.20 22.19 -6.49
N PRO A 3 -5.58 22.99 -7.37
CA PRO A 3 -5.20 22.53 -8.70
C PRO A 3 -4.07 21.50 -8.64
N CYS A 4 -4.13 20.50 -9.52
CA CYS A 4 -3.06 19.52 -9.68
C CYS A 4 -1.75 20.21 -10.10
N ARG A 5 -0.68 20.04 -9.31
CA ARG A 5 0.63 20.67 -9.55
C ARG A 5 1.64 19.73 -10.23
N TYR A 6 1.15 18.68 -10.88
CA TYR A 6 2.01 17.71 -11.57
C TYR A 6 2.80 18.36 -12.72
N SER A 7 4.10 18.09 -12.78
CA SER A 7 4.96 18.47 -13.90
C SER A 7 5.72 17.26 -14.41
N LYS A 8 5.63 16.99 -15.73
CA LYS A 8 6.36 15.89 -16.38
C LYS A 8 7.88 16.00 -16.17
N SER A 9 8.42 17.22 -16.11
CA SER A 9 9.86 17.46 -15.88
C SER A 9 10.31 17.14 -14.46
N LYS A 10 9.39 17.05 -13.49
CA LYS A 10 9.67 16.73 -12.08
C LYS A 10 9.28 15.30 -11.69
N ARG A 11 9.02 14.42 -12.66
CA ARG A 11 8.64 13.03 -12.40
C ARG A 11 9.83 12.24 -11.87
N ALA A 12 9.75 11.76 -10.64
CA ALA A 12 10.83 11.01 -9.98
C ALA A 12 10.82 9.50 -10.29
N ALA A 13 9.66 8.91 -10.56
CA ALA A 13 9.53 7.47 -10.83
C ALA A 13 8.38 7.18 -11.80
N LYS A 14 8.38 5.98 -12.36
CA LYS A 14 7.32 5.43 -13.21
C LYS A 14 6.93 4.05 -12.69
N CYS A 15 5.64 3.80 -12.53
CA CYS A 15 5.13 2.45 -12.32
C CYS A 15 5.12 1.70 -13.66
N THR A 16 5.82 0.57 -13.74
CA THR A 16 5.91 -0.26 -14.95
C THR A 16 4.95 -1.44 -14.89
N ASN A 17 4.74 -2.01 -13.71
CA ASN A 17 3.83 -3.12 -13.48
C ASN A 17 3.38 -3.16 -12.01
N PHE A 18 2.31 -3.89 -11.72
CA PHE A 18 1.88 -4.24 -10.39
C PHE A 18 1.39 -5.69 -10.35
N THR A 19 1.51 -6.33 -9.20
CA THR A 19 1.05 -7.69 -8.96
C THR A 19 0.10 -7.69 -7.78
N ILE A 20 -0.94 -8.52 -7.84
CA ILE A 20 -1.93 -8.67 -6.80
C ILE A 20 -1.68 -9.99 -6.06
N VAL A 21 -1.58 -9.92 -4.74
CA VAL A 21 -1.50 -11.11 -3.87
C VAL A 21 -2.89 -11.77 -3.81
N PRO A 22 -3.00 -13.11 -3.81
CA PRO A 22 -4.28 -13.79 -3.68
C PRO A 22 -5.07 -13.29 -2.46
N GLN A 23 -6.35 -13.00 -2.68
CA GLN A 23 -7.21 -12.43 -1.63
C GLN A 23 -7.36 -13.42 -0.47
N GLY A 24 -7.10 -12.94 0.75
CA GLY A 24 -7.25 -13.74 1.97
C GLY A 24 -6.12 -14.75 2.22
N ASP A 25 -5.10 -14.80 1.38
CA ASP A 25 -3.94 -15.68 1.56
C ASP A 25 -2.81 -14.96 2.31
N GLU A 26 -2.80 -15.12 3.63
CA GLU A 26 -1.81 -14.49 4.50
C GLU A 26 -0.40 -15.09 4.35
N GLU A 27 -0.28 -16.37 3.96
CA GLU A 27 1.03 -16.98 3.71
C GLU A 27 1.64 -16.44 2.42
N ALA A 28 0.84 -16.28 1.35
CA ALA A 28 1.28 -15.58 0.15
C ALA A 28 1.66 -14.12 0.44
N LEU A 29 0.89 -13.41 1.28
CA LEU A 29 1.21 -12.04 1.67
C LEU A 29 2.54 -11.95 2.43
N LYS A 30 2.75 -12.84 3.41
CA LYS A 30 4.00 -12.94 4.18
C LYS A 30 5.21 -13.22 3.28
N GLN A 31 5.08 -14.15 2.33
CA GLN A 31 6.12 -14.41 1.34
C GLN A 31 6.37 -13.19 0.44
N ALA A 32 5.33 -12.50 0.00
CA ALA A 32 5.45 -11.30 -0.83
C ALA A 32 6.17 -10.16 -0.09
N VAL A 33 5.85 -9.94 1.20
CA VAL A 33 6.53 -8.94 2.04
C VAL A 33 8.01 -9.27 2.17
N ALA A 34 8.35 -10.54 2.42
CA ALA A 34 9.74 -10.97 2.58
C ALA A 34 10.58 -10.85 1.30
N THR A 35 9.96 -11.08 0.13
CA THR A 35 10.67 -11.20 -1.16
C THR A 35 10.64 -9.92 -2.00
N THR A 36 9.55 -9.16 -1.95
CA THR A 36 9.33 -7.96 -2.77
C THR A 36 9.54 -6.68 -1.98
N GLY A 37 9.25 -6.68 -0.68
CA GLY A 37 9.33 -5.50 0.20
C GLY A 37 7.94 -4.98 0.61
N PRO A 38 7.79 -3.66 0.88
CA PRO A 38 6.53 -3.10 1.33
C PRO A 38 5.38 -3.34 0.34
N ILE A 39 4.26 -3.90 0.83
CA ILE A 39 3.05 -4.20 0.05
C ILE A 39 1.92 -3.26 0.48
N SER A 40 1.22 -2.68 -0.48
CA SER A 40 0.02 -1.87 -0.20
C SER A 40 -1.14 -2.80 0.19
N VAL A 41 -1.79 -2.51 1.33
CA VAL A 41 -2.93 -3.30 1.84
C VAL A 41 -4.09 -2.39 2.24
N ALA A 42 -5.30 -2.93 2.24
CA ALA A 42 -6.49 -2.30 2.81
C ALA A 42 -6.85 -3.00 4.12
N ILE A 43 -7.26 -2.23 5.13
CA ILE A 43 -7.70 -2.71 6.43
C ILE A 43 -8.98 -1.99 6.85
N ASP A 44 -9.77 -2.61 7.73
CA ASP A 44 -10.86 -1.92 8.42
C ASP A 44 -10.30 -1.16 9.64
N ALA A 45 -10.20 0.16 9.50
CA ALA A 45 -9.76 1.07 10.56
C ALA A 45 -10.92 1.82 11.24
N SER A 46 -12.16 1.34 11.10
CA SER A 46 -13.35 2.03 11.62
C SER A 46 -13.48 2.00 13.14
N THR A 47 -12.84 1.04 13.82
CA THR A 47 -13.01 0.82 15.26
C THR A 47 -12.14 1.78 16.10
N PRO A 48 -12.64 2.26 17.27
CA PRO A 48 -11.86 3.07 18.20
C PRO A 48 -10.60 2.37 18.72
N ASN A 49 -10.64 1.04 18.86
CA ASN A 49 -9.51 0.23 19.31
C ASN A 49 -8.32 0.38 18.36
N PHE A 50 -8.56 0.40 17.04
CA PHE A 50 -7.51 0.61 16.06
C PHE A 50 -7.01 2.06 16.08
N ARG A 51 -7.93 3.03 16.20
CA ARG A 51 -7.58 4.47 16.22
C ARG A 51 -6.70 4.86 17.40
N PHE A 52 -6.91 4.24 18.56
CA PHE A 52 -6.20 4.51 19.81
C PHE A 52 -5.25 3.36 20.21
N TYR A 53 -4.87 2.50 19.26
CA TYR A 53 -3.89 1.44 19.49
C TYR A 53 -2.55 2.04 19.94
N HIS A 54 -1.96 1.50 21.01
CA HIS A 54 -0.66 1.85 21.54
C HIS A 54 0.11 0.57 21.91
N SER A 55 1.44 0.62 21.80
CA SER A 55 2.36 -0.50 22.07
C SER A 55 2.48 -0.86 23.53
#